data_AF-A0A4U6TJ34-F1
#
_entry.id   AF-A0A4U6TJ34-F1
#
_cell.length_a   1.000
_cell.length_b   1.000
_cell.length_c   1.000
_cell.angle_alpha   90.00
_cell.angle_beta   90.00
_cell.angle_gamma   90.00
#
_symmetry.space_group_name_H-M   'P 1'
#
loop_
_entity.id
_entity.type
_entity.pdbx_description
1 polymer ?
#
loop_
_entity_poly.entity_id
_entity_poly.type
_entity_poly.pdbx_seq_one_letter_code
_entity_poly.pdbx_strand_id
1 'polypeptide(L)'
;MDATSTGKTKLSIDVAKVIGGKVINADKMQIFAGLDITTNKVSIHDRCGIPHHLIGAVSTTTCDFPVRNLMPVIVGGSNSLIHGLLVDYFDSLLANPFTLANYWPSLRFQCCFLWIHANELVLNEYLNHRVDDMVDVGLLKELKDYFDASSNFVEQTRLGKAIGVKESYCDAIAEMKDNTQALAKAQNAKIHHMVDVWG
;
A
#
# COMPACT_ATOMS: atom_id res chain seq x y z
N MET A 1 10.81 -2.84 2.18
CA MET A 1 10.05 -1.77 2.87
C MET A 1 10.30 -0.50 2.10
N ASP A 2 9.28 0.28 1.71
CA ASP A 2 9.50 1.47 0.85
C ASP A 2 8.32 2.43 0.82
N ALA A 3 8.54 3.65 0.34
CA ALA A 3 7.50 4.58 -0.11
C ALA A 3 6.66 4.02 -1.27
N THR A 4 5.32 4.17 -1.25
CA THR A 4 4.40 3.65 -2.28
C THR A 4 4.93 3.89 -3.70
N SER A 5 4.77 2.90 -4.59
CA SER A 5 5.12 2.97 -6.03
C SER A 5 6.59 2.77 -6.47
N THR A 6 7.55 2.47 -5.59
CA THR A 6 8.97 2.24 -5.98
C THR A 6 9.28 0.90 -6.70
N GLY A 7 8.28 0.22 -7.27
CA GLY A 7 8.49 -1.08 -7.93
C GLY A 7 8.52 -2.30 -7.00
N LYS A 8 8.19 -2.15 -5.71
CA LYS A 8 8.06 -3.23 -4.71
C LYS A 8 7.32 -4.47 -5.20
N THR A 9 6.16 -4.26 -5.82
CA THR A 9 5.30 -5.35 -6.30
C THR A 9 6.04 -6.18 -7.35
N LYS A 10 6.70 -5.53 -8.31
CA LYS A 10 7.48 -6.22 -9.33
C LYS A 10 8.63 -7.02 -8.72
N LEU A 11 9.44 -6.39 -7.86
CA LEU A 11 10.54 -7.07 -7.18
C LEU A 11 10.04 -8.27 -6.38
N SER A 12 8.90 -8.14 -5.69
CA SER A 12 8.36 -9.23 -4.89
C SER A 12 7.92 -10.45 -5.71
N ILE A 13 7.38 -10.20 -6.90
CA ILE A 13 6.99 -11.26 -7.84
C ILE A 13 8.25 -11.94 -8.36
N ASP A 14 9.26 -11.17 -8.76
CA ASP A 14 10.53 -11.71 -9.25
C ASP A 14 11.24 -12.56 -8.17
N VAL A 15 11.32 -12.06 -6.94
CA VAL A 15 11.89 -12.79 -5.79
C VAL A 15 11.08 -14.05 -5.49
N ALA A 16 9.74 -13.96 -5.41
CA ALA A 16 8.89 -15.11 -5.17
C ALA A 16 9.04 -16.19 -6.25
N LYS A 17 9.22 -15.77 -7.51
CA LYS A 17 9.46 -16.68 -8.64
C LYS A 17 10.77 -17.45 -8.50
N VAL A 18 11.84 -16.78 -8.07
CA VAL A 18 13.17 -17.39 -7.87
C VAL A 18 13.17 -18.35 -6.68
N ILE A 19 12.55 -17.98 -5.56
CA ILE A 19 12.58 -18.79 -4.32
C ILE A 19 11.43 -19.81 -4.24
N GLY A 20 10.55 -19.86 -5.25
CA GLY A 20 9.31 -20.65 -5.21
C GLY A 20 8.33 -20.19 -4.12
N GLY A 21 8.41 -18.92 -3.71
CA GLY A 21 7.68 -18.36 -2.58
C GLY A 21 6.28 -17.84 -2.92
N LYS A 22 5.69 -17.16 -1.95
CA LYS A 22 4.36 -16.53 -2.05
C LYS A 22 4.43 -15.09 -1.58
N VAL A 23 3.58 -14.22 -2.11
CA VAL A 23 3.52 -12.81 -1.72
C VAL A 23 2.44 -12.59 -0.65
N ILE A 24 2.78 -11.88 0.42
CA ILE A 24 1.85 -11.44 1.46
C ILE A 24 1.77 -9.91 1.39
N ASN A 25 0.59 -9.38 1.10
CA ASN A 25 0.37 -7.95 1.13
C ASN A 25 0.39 -7.41 2.56
N ALA A 26 1.13 -6.32 2.75
CA ALA A 26 1.23 -5.56 3.98
C ALA A 26 0.92 -4.07 3.73
N ASP A 27 0.05 -3.78 2.76
CA ASP A 27 -0.57 -2.47 2.58
C ASP A 27 -2.03 -2.50 3.09
N LYS A 28 -2.32 -1.68 4.11
CA LYS A 28 -3.63 -1.65 4.77
C LYS A 28 -4.78 -1.33 3.82
N MET A 29 -4.56 -0.48 2.82
CA MET A 29 -5.62 -0.10 1.88
C MET A 29 -5.92 -1.22 0.89
N GLN A 30 -4.92 -2.03 0.54
CA GLN A 30 -5.08 -3.11 -0.43
C GLN A 30 -5.74 -4.37 0.14
N ILE A 31 -5.93 -4.45 1.46
CA ILE A 31 -6.60 -5.59 2.11
C ILE A 31 -8.10 -5.62 1.76
N PHE A 32 -8.74 -4.46 1.57
CA PHE A 32 -10.17 -4.36 1.30
C PHE A 32 -10.51 -4.68 -0.16
N ALA A 33 -11.69 -5.27 -0.38
CA ALA A 33 -12.20 -5.57 -1.71
C ALA A 33 -12.70 -4.30 -2.43
N GLY A 34 -12.58 -4.28 -3.77
CA GLY A 34 -12.93 -3.12 -4.59
C GLY A 34 -11.93 -1.96 -4.46
N LEU A 35 -12.15 -0.87 -5.19
CA LEU A 35 -11.21 0.27 -5.27
C LEU A 35 -9.82 -0.15 -5.75
N ASP A 36 -9.73 -1.04 -6.74
CA ASP A 36 -8.48 -1.65 -7.19
C ASP A 36 -7.54 -0.64 -7.86
N ILE A 37 -8.07 0.32 -8.62
CA ILE A 37 -7.28 1.40 -9.22
C ILE A 37 -6.81 2.35 -8.12
N THR A 38 -7.74 2.85 -7.31
CA THR A 38 -7.49 3.82 -6.23
C THR A 38 -6.45 3.30 -5.24
N THR A 39 -6.55 2.03 -4.85
CA THR A 39 -5.62 1.39 -3.90
C THR A 39 -4.40 0.77 -4.60
N ASN A 40 -4.30 0.91 -5.92
CA ASN A 40 -3.23 0.40 -6.76
C ASN A 40 -2.92 -1.09 -6.51
N LYS A 41 -3.95 -1.93 -6.54
CA LYS A 41 -3.78 -3.38 -6.42
C LYS A 41 -3.12 -3.93 -7.68
N VAL A 42 -2.26 -4.91 -7.50
CA VAL A 42 -1.69 -5.65 -8.64
C VAL A 42 -2.78 -6.49 -9.30
N SER A 43 -2.91 -6.33 -10.63
CA SER A 43 -3.84 -7.09 -11.45
C SER A 43 -3.52 -8.59 -11.37
N ILE A 44 -4.51 -9.46 -11.58
CA ILE A 44 -4.29 -10.92 -11.53
C ILE A 44 -3.30 -11.36 -12.62
N HIS A 45 -3.36 -10.74 -13.80
CA HIS A 45 -2.46 -11.01 -14.92
C HIS A 45 -1.00 -10.71 -14.55
N ASP A 46 -0.76 -9.57 -13.88
CA ASP A 46 0.60 -9.12 -13.56
C ASP A 46 1.21 -9.87 -12.37
N ARG A 47 0.44 -10.70 -11.66
CA ARG A 47 0.96 -11.59 -10.60
C ARG A 47 1.80 -12.74 -11.14
N CYS A 48 1.80 -12.99 -12.46
CA CYS A 48 2.56 -14.08 -13.09
C CYS A 48 2.31 -15.47 -12.48
N GLY A 49 1.10 -15.74 -11.99
CA GLY A 49 0.74 -16.99 -11.33
C GLY A 49 1.25 -17.15 -9.88
N ILE A 50 1.94 -16.15 -9.34
CA ILE A 50 2.41 -16.16 -7.94
C ILE A 50 1.22 -15.98 -6.99
N PRO A 51 1.04 -16.87 -5.99
CA PRO A 51 -0.01 -16.69 -4.99
C PRO A 51 0.20 -15.39 -4.19
N HIS A 52 -0.86 -14.58 -4.11
CA HIS A 52 -0.90 -13.35 -3.32
C HIS A 52 -1.95 -13.48 -2.21
N HIS A 53 -1.55 -13.16 -0.98
CA HIS A 53 -2.39 -13.18 0.21
C HIS A 53 -2.64 -11.76 0.73
N LEU A 54 -3.73 -11.57 1.49
CA LEU A 54 -4.13 -10.30 2.12
C LEU A 54 -4.36 -9.15 1.13
N ILE A 55 -4.76 -9.45 -0.11
CA ILE A 55 -5.13 -8.46 -1.13
C ILE A 55 -6.60 -8.67 -1.54
N GLY A 56 -7.45 -7.67 -1.33
CA GLY A 56 -8.89 -7.76 -1.60
C GLY A 56 -9.65 -8.81 -0.78
N ALA A 57 -9.14 -9.16 0.41
CA ALA A 57 -9.49 -10.39 1.13
C ALA A 57 -10.30 -10.20 2.42
N VAL A 58 -10.90 -9.04 2.72
CA VAL A 58 -11.88 -8.96 3.83
C VAL A 58 -13.26 -9.41 3.36
N SER A 59 -13.43 -10.72 3.19
CA SER A 59 -14.67 -11.39 3.57
C SER A 59 -14.43 -11.95 4.97
N THR A 60 -15.33 -11.69 5.92
CA THR A 60 -15.18 -11.91 7.37
C THR A 60 -15.09 -13.38 7.83
N THR A 61 -14.64 -14.28 6.96
CA THR A 61 -14.42 -15.68 7.33
C THR A 61 -12.95 -15.89 7.66
N THR A 62 -12.73 -16.25 8.93
CA THR A 62 -11.45 -16.66 9.51
C THR A 62 -10.78 -17.73 8.64
N CYS A 63 -9.84 -17.32 7.81
CA CYS A 63 -9.01 -18.25 7.06
C CYS A 63 -7.78 -18.57 7.91
N ASP A 64 -7.83 -19.71 8.60
CA ASP A 64 -6.63 -20.39 9.06
C ASP A 64 -5.62 -20.44 7.91
N PHE A 65 -4.45 -19.81 8.09
CA PHE A 65 -3.39 -19.86 7.11
C PHE A 65 -2.54 -21.11 7.39
N PRO A 66 -2.63 -22.20 6.61
CA PRO A 66 -1.61 -23.23 6.66
C PRO A 66 -0.38 -22.69 5.94
N VAL A 67 0.48 -21.96 6.66
CA VAL A 67 1.83 -21.60 6.22
C VAL A 67 2.68 -22.88 6.28
N ARG A 68 2.47 -23.81 5.35
CA ARG A 68 3.31 -25.00 5.22
C ARG A 68 4.26 -24.84 4.03
N ASN A 69 5.56 -24.84 4.34
CA ASN A 69 6.71 -25.11 3.48
C ASN A 69 7.12 -24.12 2.37
N LEU A 70 6.60 -22.89 2.31
CA LEU A 70 7.05 -21.91 1.31
C LEU A 70 7.51 -20.60 1.97
N MET A 71 8.60 -20.02 1.45
CA MET A 71 9.15 -18.75 1.96
C MET A 71 8.19 -17.59 1.63
N PRO A 72 7.67 -16.86 2.64
CA PRO A 72 6.81 -15.71 2.40
C PRO A 72 7.62 -14.47 2.04
N VAL A 73 7.16 -13.74 1.03
CA VAL A 73 7.66 -12.41 0.65
C VAL A 73 6.63 -11.37 1.09
N ILE A 74 6.93 -10.61 2.14
CA ILE A 74 6.04 -9.59 2.69
C ILE A 74 6.27 -8.27 1.94
N VAL A 75 5.21 -7.65 1.44
CA VAL A 75 5.29 -6.49 0.54
C VAL A 75 4.22 -5.47 0.90
N GLY A 76 4.64 -4.24 1.20
CA GLY A 76 3.69 -3.15 1.43
C GLY A 76 4.37 -1.87 1.91
N GLY A 77 3.61 -0.78 1.91
CA GLY A 77 4.04 0.51 2.45
C GLY A 77 3.58 0.77 3.89
N SER A 78 2.78 -0.12 4.49
CA SER A 78 2.28 0.09 5.84
C SER A 78 3.25 -0.46 6.88
N ASN A 79 4.28 0.32 7.21
CA ASN A 79 5.31 -0.08 8.18
C ASN A 79 4.72 -0.57 9.52
N SER A 80 3.62 0.02 10.00
CA SER A 80 2.93 -0.45 11.22
C SER A 80 2.35 -1.87 11.11
N LEU A 81 1.85 -2.25 9.93
CA LEU A 81 1.36 -3.60 9.69
C LEU A 81 2.53 -4.59 9.57
N ILE A 82 3.60 -4.18 8.89
CA ILE A 82 4.83 -4.98 8.80
C ILE A 82 5.41 -5.20 10.20
N HIS A 83 5.52 -4.16 11.01
CA HIS A 83 5.98 -4.27 12.40
C HIS A 83 5.11 -5.22 13.21
N GLY A 84 3.78 -5.04 13.21
CA GLY A 84 2.87 -5.93 13.94
C GLY A 84 2.94 -7.41 13.50
N LEU A 85 3.31 -7.68 12.25
CA LEU A 85 3.51 -9.04 11.74
C LEU A 85 4.84 -9.65 12.19
N LEU A 86 5.89 -8.83 12.32
CA LEU A 86 7.26 -9.30 12.54
C LEU A 86 7.66 -9.35 14.01
N VAL A 87 7.13 -8.47 14.87
CA VAL A 87 7.53 -8.42 16.28
C VAL A 87 7.07 -9.65 17.05
N ASP A 88 7.93 -10.15 17.93
CA ASP A 88 7.64 -11.29 18.80
C ASP A 88 6.47 -11.01 19.73
N TYR A 89 6.54 -9.87 20.40
CA TYR A 89 5.47 -9.34 21.25
C TYR A 89 4.98 -8.00 20.72
N PHE A 90 3.67 -7.91 20.47
CA PHE A 90 3.03 -6.65 20.08
C PHE A 90 2.46 -5.96 21.31
N ASP A 91 3.02 -4.80 21.65
CA ASP A 91 2.54 -3.96 22.74
C ASP A 91 1.61 -2.87 22.19
N SER A 92 0.31 -2.97 22.48
CA SER A 92 -0.69 -2.01 22.07
C SER A 92 -0.61 -0.66 22.79
N LEU A 93 0.08 -0.60 23.93
CA LEU A 93 0.25 0.61 24.74
C LEU A 93 1.55 1.36 24.39
N LEU A 94 2.41 0.74 23.59
CA LEU A 94 3.66 1.35 23.16
C LEU A 94 3.38 2.61 22.34
N ALA A 95 4.09 3.69 22.65
CA ALA A 95 4.16 4.86 21.79
C ALA A 95 4.68 4.46 20.39
N ASN A 96 4.44 5.28 19.37
CA ASN A 96 4.76 4.94 17.99
C ASN A 96 6.21 4.38 17.85
N PRO A 97 6.39 3.10 17.49
CA PRO A 97 7.70 2.44 17.51
C PRO A 97 8.68 3.06 16.51
N PHE A 98 8.17 3.76 15.49
CA PHE A 98 8.97 4.43 14.47
C PHE A 98 9.45 5.83 14.88
N THR A 99 9.18 6.26 16.12
CA THR A 99 9.67 7.55 16.66
C THR A 99 10.53 7.38 17.91
N LEU A 100 10.62 6.15 18.45
CA LEU A 100 11.36 5.86 19.66
C LEU A 100 12.84 5.63 19.34
N ALA A 101 13.72 6.44 19.94
CA ALA A 101 15.17 6.39 19.68
C ALA A 101 15.86 5.12 20.18
N ASN A 102 15.30 4.44 21.20
CA ASN A 102 15.88 3.24 21.82
C ASN A 102 14.92 2.05 21.75
N TYR A 103 14.20 1.90 20.64
CA TYR A 103 13.29 0.78 20.44
C TYR A 103 13.92 -0.23 19.49
N TRP A 104 14.10 -1.46 19.95
CA TRP A 104 14.56 -2.57 19.14
C TRP A 104 13.65 -3.79 19.38
N PRO A 105 12.81 -4.18 18.42
CA PRO A 105 11.95 -5.33 18.60
C PRO A 105 12.72 -6.65 18.41
N SER A 106 12.43 -7.63 19.27
CA SER A 106 12.70 -9.03 18.94
C SER A 106 11.77 -9.46 17.80
N LEU A 107 12.30 -10.16 16.80
CA LEU A 107 11.55 -10.62 15.64
C LEU A 107 11.16 -12.10 15.78
N ARG A 108 9.94 -12.46 15.36
CA ARG A 108 9.43 -13.85 15.34
C ARG A 108 10.16 -14.77 14.37
N PHE A 109 10.73 -14.18 13.32
CA PHE A 109 11.30 -14.90 12.19
C PHE A 109 12.70 -14.37 11.88
N GLN A 110 13.52 -15.19 11.23
CA GLN A 110 14.74 -14.70 10.57
C GLN A 110 14.32 -13.94 9.31
N CYS A 111 14.41 -12.61 9.37
CA CYS A 111 13.98 -11.72 8.31
C CYS A 111 15.16 -11.22 7.48
N CYS A 112 14.97 -11.12 6.17
CA CYS A 112 15.82 -10.35 5.28
C CYS A 112 15.03 -9.11 4.83
N PHE A 113 15.55 -7.92 5.12
CA PHE A 113 14.91 -6.67 4.74
C PHE A 113 15.52 -6.15 3.44
N LEU A 114 14.70 -6.02 2.41
CA LEU A 114 15.05 -5.34 1.17
C LEU A 114 14.39 -3.97 1.14
N TRP A 115 15.21 -2.93 0.94
CA TRP A 115 14.79 -1.53 0.84
C TRP A 115 15.12 -1.00 -0.56
N ILE A 116 14.12 -0.49 -1.29
CA ILE A 116 14.25 0.07 -2.65
C ILE A 116 14.23 1.61 -2.57
N HIS A 117 15.39 2.20 -2.36
CA HIS A 117 15.50 3.64 -2.32
C HIS A 117 15.49 4.28 -3.72
N ALA A 118 14.82 5.43 -3.84
CA ALA A 118 14.86 6.28 -5.02
C ALA A 118 15.05 7.74 -4.60
N ASN A 119 15.73 8.52 -5.44
CA ASN A 119 15.90 9.96 -5.21
C ASN A 119 14.53 10.66 -5.14
N GLU A 120 14.37 11.60 -4.20
CA GLU A 120 13.08 12.27 -3.94
C GLU A 120 12.50 12.96 -5.18
N LEU A 121 13.32 13.62 -6.00
CA LEU A 121 12.83 14.32 -7.20
C LEU A 121 12.27 13.34 -8.22
N VAL A 122 13.02 12.26 -8.48
CA VAL A 122 12.62 11.19 -9.41
C VAL A 122 11.37 10.47 -8.90
N LEU A 123 11.30 10.22 -7.59
CA LEU A 123 10.15 9.60 -6.96
C LEU A 123 8.90 10.48 -7.09
N ASN A 124 9.01 11.78 -6.82
CA ASN A 124 7.87 12.71 -6.91
C ASN A 124 7.36 12.83 -8.35
N GLU A 125 8.26 12.92 -9.33
CA GLU A 125 7.91 12.93 -10.75
C GLU A 125 7.16 11.65 -11.14
N TYR A 126 7.69 10.49 -10.72
CA TYR A 126 7.04 9.21 -10.96
C TYR A 126 5.66 9.08 -10.28
N LEU A 127 5.52 9.55 -9.03
CA LEU A 127 4.25 9.55 -8.32
C LEU A 127 3.20 10.43 -9.02
N ASN A 128 3.61 11.59 -9.54
CA ASN A 128 2.71 12.46 -10.28
C ASN A 128 2.22 11.80 -11.56
N HIS A 129 3.14 11.26 -12.37
CA HIS A 129 2.78 10.53 -13.59
C HIS A 129 1.86 9.35 -13.30
N ARG A 130 2.12 8.63 -12.22
CA ARG A 130 1.28 7.51 -11.83
C ARG A 130 -0.16 7.93 -11.47
N VAL A 131 -0.35 9.07 -10.80
CA VAL A 131 -1.71 9.57 -10.54
C VAL A 131 -2.41 9.90 -11.85
N ASP A 132 -1.69 10.45 -12.83
CA ASP A 132 -2.23 10.70 -14.17
C ASP A 132 -2.63 9.38 -14.87
N ASP A 133 -1.75 8.37 -14.84
CA ASP A 133 -2.06 7.03 -15.39
C ASP A 133 -3.29 6.40 -14.70
N MET A 134 -3.44 6.59 -13.38
CA MET A 134 -4.61 6.10 -12.64
C MET A 134 -5.90 6.78 -13.12
N VAL A 135 -5.86 8.09 -13.36
CA VAL A 135 -6.99 8.84 -13.93
C VAL A 135 -7.36 8.31 -15.31
N ASP A 136 -6.36 8.08 -16.17
CA ASP A 136 -6.55 7.58 -17.53
C ASP A 136 -7.16 6.17 -17.57
N VAL A 137 -6.77 5.31 -16.64
CA VAL A 137 -7.32 3.93 -16.51
C VAL A 137 -8.73 3.93 -15.89
N GLY A 138 -9.20 5.05 -15.34
CA GLY A 138 -10.57 5.23 -14.89
C GLY A 138 -10.75 5.39 -13.38
N LEU A 139 -9.76 5.92 -12.66
CA LEU A 139 -9.85 6.23 -11.22
C LEU A 139 -11.13 7.02 -10.87
N LEU A 140 -11.46 8.05 -11.65
CA LEU A 140 -12.63 8.88 -11.39
C LEU A 140 -13.94 8.09 -11.51
N LYS A 141 -13.98 7.14 -12.45
CA LYS A 141 -15.14 6.26 -12.62
C LYS A 141 -15.25 5.31 -11.42
N GLU A 142 -14.16 4.69 -11.01
CA GLU A 142 -14.14 3.77 -9.86
C GLU A 142 -14.59 4.47 -8.57
N LEU A 143 -14.09 5.68 -8.31
CA LEU A 143 -14.52 6.49 -7.16
C LEU A 143 -15.99 6.84 -7.24
N LYS A 144 -16.47 7.28 -8.42
CA LYS A 144 -17.88 7.59 -8.62
C LYS A 144 -18.77 6.38 -8.36
N ASP A 145 -18.44 5.23 -8.93
CA ASP A 145 -19.19 3.99 -8.75
C ASP A 145 -19.22 3.56 -7.27
N TYR A 146 -18.10 3.73 -6.54
CA TYR A 146 -18.03 3.48 -5.10
C TYR A 146 -18.93 4.44 -4.30
N PHE A 147 -18.88 5.75 -4.59
CA PHE A 147 -19.72 6.73 -3.92
C PHE A 147 -21.19 6.54 -4.25
N ASP A 148 -21.55 6.25 -5.49
CA ASP A 148 -22.92 5.97 -5.93
C ASP A 148 -23.48 4.69 -5.25
N ALA A 149 -22.65 3.66 -5.06
CA ALA A 149 -23.02 2.46 -4.30
C ALA A 149 -23.17 2.71 -2.79
N SER A 150 -22.33 3.59 -2.22
CA SER A 150 -22.36 3.96 -0.79
C SER A 150 -23.41 5.01 -0.43
N SER A 151 -23.91 5.77 -1.41
CA SER A 151 -24.95 6.81 -1.26
C SER A 151 -26.37 6.27 -1.20
N ASN A 152 -26.55 4.95 -1.08
CA ASN A 152 -27.72 4.41 -0.38
C ASN A 152 -27.73 4.75 1.13
N PHE A 153 -26.68 5.40 1.66
CA PHE A 153 -26.58 5.83 3.06
C PHE A 153 -26.51 7.36 3.28
N VAL A 154 -26.29 8.17 2.24
CA VAL A 154 -26.27 9.65 2.35
C VAL A 154 -26.94 10.24 1.11
N GLU A 155 -27.96 11.06 1.36
CA GLU A 155 -28.88 11.64 0.40
C GLU A 155 -28.22 12.18 -0.88
N GLN A 156 -28.91 11.87 -1.98
CA GLN A 156 -28.74 12.44 -3.31
C GLN A 156 -28.41 13.93 -3.28
N THR A 157 -27.28 14.32 -3.86
CA THR A 157 -27.16 15.67 -4.43
C THR A 157 -26.80 15.60 -5.90
N ARG A 158 -27.81 15.95 -6.70
CA ARG A 158 -27.75 16.31 -8.11
C ARG A 158 -26.62 17.31 -8.38
N LEU A 159 -25.52 16.88 -8.98
CA LEU A 159 -24.58 17.79 -9.63
C LEU A 159 -24.09 17.23 -10.98
N GLY A 160 -25.06 16.87 -11.83
CA GLY A 160 -24.83 16.80 -13.26
C GLY A 160 -25.08 18.18 -13.88
N LYS A 161 -24.03 18.79 -14.45
CA LYS A 161 -24.00 20.04 -15.21
C LYS A 161 -23.71 21.32 -14.40
N ALA A 162 -22.44 21.57 -14.12
CA ALA A 162 -21.92 22.92 -13.97
C ALA A 162 -20.54 23.00 -14.66
N ILE A 163 -20.38 23.99 -15.53
CA ILE A 163 -19.09 24.45 -16.04
C ILE A 163 -18.35 24.96 -14.80
N GLY A 164 -17.40 24.18 -14.30
CA GLY A 164 -16.78 24.31 -12.96
C GLY A 164 -16.41 22.95 -12.35
N VAL A 165 -17.07 21.87 -12.77
CA VAL A 165 -16.75 20.49 -12.36
C VAL A 165 -15.38 20.03 -12.88
N LYS A 166 -14.95 20.51 -14.05
CA LYS A 166 -13.66 20.15 -14.65
C LYS A 166 -12.47 20.76 -13.90
N GLU A 167 -12.59 22.01 -13.47
CA GLU A 167 -11.58 22.72 -12.67
C GLU A 167 -11.47 22.08 -11.27
N SER A 168 -12.62 21.73 -10.67
CA SER A 168 -12.67 20.99 -9.41
C SER A 168 -11.96 19.63 -9.46
N TYR A 169 -11.95 18.93 -10.60
CA TYR A 169 -11.17 17.69 -10.74
C TYR A 169 -9.67 17.94 -10.86
N CYS A 170 -9.25 19.01 -11.54
CA CYS A 170 -7.83 19.36 -11.63
C CYS A 170 -7.26 19.67 -10.24
N ASP A 171 -8.00 20.42 -9.42
CA ASP A 171 -7.61 20.73 -8.05
C ASP A 171 -7.57 19.48 -7.17
N ALA A 172 -8.56 18.59 -7.28
CA ALA A 172 -8.58 17.33 -6.55
C ALA A 172 -7.44 16.37 -6.96
N ILE A 173 -7.07 16.33 -8.24
CA ILE A 173 -5.93 15.55 -8.74
C ILE A 173 -4.62 16.13 -8.22
N ALA A 174 -4.47 17.46 -8.20
CA ALA A 174 -3.31 18.13 -7.61
C ALA A 174 -3.18 17.80 -6.12
N GLU A 175 -4.28 17.88 -5.36
CA GLU A 175 -4.30 17.51 -3.94
C GLU A 175 -3.95 16.02 -3.73
N MET A 176 -4.44 15.13 -4.61
CA MET A 176 -4.09 13.71 -4.55
C MET A 176 -2.59 13.48 -4.79
N LYS A 177 -1.97 14.22 -5.71
CA LYS A 177 -0.52 14.17 -5.95
C LYS A 177 0.25 14.64 -4.72
N ASP A 178 -0.13 15.77 -4.14
CA ASP A 178 0.50 16.32 -2.93
C ASP A 178 0.38 15.36 -1.74
N ASN A 179 -0.80 14.82 -1.51
CA ASN A 179 -1.05 13.82 -0.46
C ASN A 179 -0.22 12.54 -0.68
N THR A 180 -0.09 12.09 -1.93
CA THR A 180 0.72 10.91 -2.27
C THR A 180 2.20 11.14 -2.01
N GLN A 181 2.72 12.32 -2.36
CA GLN A 181 4.10 12.70 -2.06
C GLN A 181 4.34 12.83 -0.54
N ALA A 182 3.42 13.45 0.21
CA ALA A 182 3.51 13.56 1.66
C ALA A 182 3.53 12.18 2.33
N LEU A 183 2.71 11.24 1.86
CA LEU A 183 2.70 9.85 2.32
C LEU A 183 4.05 9.16 2.05
N ALA A 184 4.60 9.33 0.84
CA ALA A 184 5.91 8.77 0.47
C ALA A 184 7.04 9.31 1.37
N LYS A 185 7.07 10.61 1.64
CA LYS A 185 8.03 11.23 2.56
C LYS A 185 7.91 10.67 3.99
N ALA A 186 6.68 10.55 4.50
CA ALA A 186 6.43 9.99 5.83
C ALA A 186 6.83 8.50 5.93
N GLN A 187 6.67 7.72 4.86
CA GLN A 187 7.15 6.34 4.79
C GLN A 187 8.67 6.26 4.79
N ASN A 188 9.35 7.08 3.99
CA ASN A 188 10.81 7.14 3.95
C ASN A 188 11.40 7.52 5.32
N ALA A 189 10.83 8.52 5.99
CA ALA A 189 11.29 8.92 7.33
C ALA A 189 11.22 7.76 8.34
N LYS A 190 10.16 6.96 8.31
CA LYS A 190 10.03 5.77 9.16
C LYS A 190 11.04 4.69 8.81
N ILE A 191 11.36 4.49 7.53
CA ILE A 191 12.33 3.49 7.10
C ILE A 191 13.75 3.91 7.50
N HIS A 192 14.09 5.19 7.31
CA HIS A 192 15.36 5.74 7.81
C HIS A 192 15.51 5.51 9.32
N HIS A 193 14.45 5.80 10.10
CA HIS A 193 14.46 5.49 11.54
C HIS A 193 14.72 4.01 11.81
N MET A 194 14.10 3.10 11.05
CA MET A 194 14.34 1.67 11.21
C MET A 194 15.78 1.27 10.86
N VAL A 195 16.36 1.79 9.78
CA VAL A 195 17.74 1.48 9.38
C VAL A 195 18.76 2.05 10.37
N ASP A 196 18.53 3.28 10.83
CA ASP A 196 19.47 3.98 11.71
C ASP A 196 19.41 3.47 13.15
N VAL A 197 18.21 3.04 13.61
CA VAL A 197 17.97 2.65 15.02
C VAL A 197 17.85 1.13 15.19
N TRP A 198 17.26 0.42 14.22
CA TRP A 198 17.04 -1.04 14.29
C TRP A 198 18.08 -1.85 13.51
N GLY A 199 19.13 -1.21 13.00
CA GLY A 199 20.26 -1.85 12.31
C GLY A 199 19.85 -2.84 11.22
#